data_AF-A0A534RJC3-F1
#
_entry.id   AF-A0A534RJC3-F1
#
_cell.length_a   1.000
_cell.length_b   1.000
_cell.length_c   1.000
_cell.angle_alpha   90.00
_cell.angle_beta   90.00
_cell.angle_gamma   90.00
#
_symmetry.space_group_name_H-M   'P 1'
#
loop_
_entity.id
_entity.type
_entity.pdbx_description
1 polymer ?
#
loop_
_entity_poly.entity_id
_entity_poly.type
_entity_poly.pdbx_seq_one_letter_code
_entity_poly.pdbx_strand_id
1 'polypeptide(L)'
;MRRHFDTLVVTQIHPPRSTAWIDRTYAMGVDALSYNLEIYDPTVLGRHCIGRARYIGRDRYLDALGYAAGVFPSGTVWSDLVIGLEPAQSTLAGIEALAAKGVVPVASIVRGEAPLPEPAEIIPVLAELYRSVKRHGINMGWVRDLALGITPLEARHFAGDDARLAVTVQHLTRFRLGALAARGLARFRRRLRVRNVSESFDSAQL
;
A
#
# COMPACT_ATOMS: atom_id res chain seq x y z
N MET A 1 -6.11 19.11 -14.60
CA MET A 1 -5.49 17.90 -15.18
C MET A 1 -6.53 16.88 -15.66
N ARG A 2 -7.30 16.21 -14.79
CA ARG A 2 -8.23 15.12 -15.18
C ARG A 2 -9.39 15.46 -16.12
N ARG A 3 -9.74 16.74 -16.29
CA ARG A 3 -10.71 17.17 -17.31
C ARG A 3 -10.18 17.02 -18.73
N HIS A 4 -8.86 17.01 -18.90
CA HIS A 4 -8.19 17.03 -20.21
C HIS A 4 -7.25 15.83 -20.41
N PHE A 5 -6.84 15.13 -19.36
CA PHE A 5 -5.89 14.01 -19.42
C PHE A 5 -6.35 12.82 -18.59
N ASP A 6 -6.26 11.62 -19.17
CA ASP A 6 -6.53 10.32 -18.50
C ASP A 6 -5.21 9.71 -17.99
N THR A 7 -4.50 10.45 -17.14
CA THR A 7 -3.21 10.06 -16.57
C THR A 7 -3.39 9.62 -15.12
N LEU A 8 -2.75 8.51 -14.74
CA LEU A 8 -2.67 8.09 -13.35
C LEU A 8 -1.77 9.03 -12.56
N VAL A 9 -2.26 9.51 -11.42
CA VAL A 9 -1.49 10.35 -10.50
C VAL A 9 -1.27 9.58 -9.22
N VAL A 10 0.00 9.41 -8.86
CA VAL A 10 0.42 8.59 -7.73
C VAL A 10 1.36 9.40 -6.85
N THR A 11 1.21 9.30 -5.54
CA THR A 11 2.04 10.04 -4.59
C THR A 11 2.67 9.10 -3.57
N GLN A 12 3.98 9.21 -3.39
CA GLN A 12 4.74 8.53 -2.35
C GLN A 12 5.40 9.60 -1.48
N ILE A 13 4.91 9.75 -0.26
CA ILE A 13 5.31 10.82 0.67
C ILE A 13 5.27 10.29 2.10
N HIS A 14 5.57 11.13 3.09
CA HIS A 14 5.30 10.81 4.49
C HIS A 14 3.83 11.07 4.86
N PRO A 15 3.26 10.33 5.82
CA PRO A 15 1.88 10.53 6.23
C PRO A 15 1.68 11.93 6.83
N PRO A 16 0.58 12.63 6.49
CA PRO A 16 0.28 13.93 7.07
C PRO A 16 -0.06 13.79 8.56
N ARG A 17 0.04 14.87 9.34
CA ARG A 17 -0.36 14.87 10.76
C ARG A 17 -1.84 14.54 10.99
N SER A 18 -2.71 14.99 10.08
CA SER A 18 -4.15 14.77 10.14
C SER A 18 -4.65 13.99 8.93
N THR A 19 -5.63 13.11 9.14
CA THR A 19 -6.28 12.31 8.10
C THR A 19 -7.08 13.16 7.10
N ALA A 20 -7.48 14.38 7.45
CA ALA A 20 -8.17 15.29 6.53
C ALA A 20 -7.35 15.58 5.25
N TRP A 21 -6.03 15.58 5.34
CA TRP A 21 -5.15 15.74 4.17
C TRP A 21 -5.20 14.53 3.23
N ILE A 22 -5.55 13.35 3.73
CA ILE A 22 -5.71 12.13 2.91
C ILE A 22 -6.98 12.26 2.07
N ASP A 23 -8.07 12.74 2.67
CA ASP A 23 -9.32 13.05 1.95
C ASP A 23 -9.10 14.10 0.86
N ARG A 24 -8.37 15.17 1.19
CA ARG A 24 -8.00 16.22 0.24
C ARG A 24 -7.15 15.67 -0.89
N THR A 25 -6.15 14.85 -0.59
CA THR A 25 -5.30 14.20 -1.60
C THR A 25 -6.14 13.37 -2.59
N TYR A 26 -7.09 12.57 -2.08
CA TYR A 26 -7.99 11.81 -2.93
C TYR A 26 -8.92 12.72 -3.76
N ALA A 27 -9.46 13.78 -3.16
CA ALA A 27 -10.34 14.76 -3.79
C ALA A 27 -9.64 15.56 -4.90
N MET A 28 -8.36 15.89 -4.72
CA MET A 28 -7.51 16.53 -5.74
C MET A 28 -7.27 15.64 -6.96
N GLY A 29 -7.66 14.37 -6.88
CA GLY A 29 -7.56 13.44 -7.98
C GLY A 29 -6.25 12.67 -8.01
N VAL A 30 -5.72 12.28 -6.85
CA VAL A 30 -4.72 11.21 -6.76
C VAL A 30 -5.43 9.84 -6.88
N ASP A 31 -4.83 8.91 -7.64
CA ASP A 31 -5.32 7.54 -7.85
C ASP A 31 -4.79 6.55 -6.84
N ALA A 32 -3.51 6.67 -6.48
CA ALA A 32 -2.81 5.75 -5.59
C ALA A 32 -1.84 6.49 -4.69
N LEU A 33 -1.56 5.90 -3.53
CA LEU A 33 -0.85 6.55 -2.44
C LEU A 33 0.08 5.55 -1.75
N SER A 34 1.28 6.00 -1.40
CA SER A 34 2.18 5.25 -0.54
C SER A 34 2.72 6.09 0.61
N TYR A 35 2.71 5.48 1.79
CA TYR A 35 3.44 5.93 2.96
C TYR A 35 4.36 4.77 3.40
N ASN A 36 5.61 4.78 2.95
CA ASN A 36 6.53 3.69 3.27
C ASN A 36 6.85 3.64 4.76
N LEU A 37 6.62 2.51 5.41
CA LEU A 37 7.01 2.32 6.79
C LEU A 37 8.49 1.94 6.89
N GLU A 38 9.02 1.24 5.89
CA GLU A 38 10.37 0.67 5.78
C GLU A 38 10.67 -0.41 6.83
N ILE A 39 10.39 -0.19 8.11
CA ILE A 39 10.73 -1.08 9.23
C ILE A 39 9.56 -1.13 10.19
N TYR A 40 9.09 -2.34 10.53
CA TYR A 40 7.93 -2.52 11.39
C TYR A 40 8.29 -2.56 12.87
N ASP A 41 9.43 -3.15 13.23
CA ASP A 41 9.91 -3.20 14.60
C ASP A 41 10.20 -1.79 15.13
N PRO A 42 9.60 -1.36 16.25
CA PRO A 42 9.71 0.02 16.70
C PRO A 42 11.12 0.34 17.22
N THR A 43 11.83 -0.67 17.75
CA THR A 43 13.20 -0.53 18.23
C THR A 43 14.17 -0.39 17.05
N VAL A 44 14.02 -1.24 16.04
CA VAL A 44 14.84 -1.18 14.82
C VAL A 44 14.55 0.10 14.03
N LEU A 45 13.28 0.49 13.90
CA LEU A 45 12.87 1.75 13.27
C LEU A 45 13.52 2.94 13.97
N GLY A 46 13.56 2.94 15.30
CA GLY A 46 14.21 3.98 16.10
C GLY A 46 15.73 4.07 15.89
N ARG A 47 16.38 2.98 15.49
CA ARG A 47 17.83 2.94 15.22
C ARG A 47 18.16 3.34 13.79
N HIS A 48 17.45 2.79 12.81
CA HIS A 48 17.77 2.95 11.38
C HIS A 48 17.03 4.12 10.71
N CYS A 49 15.83 4.46 11.19
CA CYS A 49 14.95 5.47 10.60
C CYS A 49 14.60 6.55 11.62
N ILE A 50 15.61 7.10 12.29
CA ILE A 50 15.48 8.03 13.43
C ILE A 50 14.50 9.18 13.13
N GLY A 51 14.57 9.77 11.93
CA GLY A 51 13.66 10.84 11.53
C GLY A 51 12.19 10.41 11.47
N ARG A 52 11.90 9.21 10.95
CA ARG A 52 10.54 8.66 10.89
C ARG A 52 10.02 8.37 12.30
N ALA A 53 10.84 7.72 13.13
CA ALA A 53 10.48 7.40 14.50
C ALA A 53 10.22 8.67 15.34
N ARG A 54 11.12 9.66 15.25
CA ARG A 54 11.08 10.88 16.08
C ARG A 54 9.98 11.86 15.68
N TYR A 55 9.77 12.11 14.39
CA TYR A 55 8.91 13.21 13.92
C TYR A 55 7.51 12.77 13.50
N ILE A 56 7.31 11.47 13.23
CA ILE A 56 6.04 10.94 12.72
C ILE A 56 5.54 9.82 13.63
N GLY A 57 6.40 8.86 13.95
CA GLY A 57 6.07 7.67 14.73
C GLY A 57 5.44 6.56 13.90
N ARG A 58 5.77 5.31 14.23
CA ARG A 58 5.27 4.11 13.53
C ARG A 58 3.74 4.06 13.50
N ASP A 59 3.11 4.32 14.63
CA ASP A 59 1.66 4.19 14.75
C ASP A 59 0.94 5.19 13.85
N ARG A 60 1.50 6.40 13.67
CA ARG A 60 0.97 7.37 12.70
C ARG A 60 1.01 6.88 11.26
N TYR A 61 2.06 6.15 10.86
CA TYR A 61 2.09 5.50 9.53
C TYR A 61 0.97 4.49 9.41
N LEU A 62 0.86 3.58 10.38
CA LEU A 62 -0.14 2.51 10.36
C LEU A 62 -1.58 3.06 10.35
N ASP A 63 -1.85 4.12 11.12
CA ASP A 63 -3.15 4.79 11.17
C ASP A 63 -3.46 5.52 9.86
N ALA A 64 -2.50 6.27 9.32
CA ALA A 64 -2.69 7.00 8.07
C ALA A 64 -2.89 6.05 6.89
N LEU A 65 -2.14 4.95 6.83
CA LEU A 65 -2.27 3.91 5.82
C LEU A 65 -3.64 3.21 5.92
N GLY A 66 -4.08 2.82 7.12
CA GLY A 66 -5.39 2.22 7.31
C GLY A 66 -6.54 3.16 6.93
N TYR A 67 -6.45 4.44 7.32
CA TYR A 67 -7.43 5.44 6.89
C TYR A 67 -7.44 5.60 5.36
N ALA A 68 -6.27 5.70 4.74
CA ALA A 68 -6.13 5.80 3.29
C ALA A 68 -6.72 4.59 2.56
N ALA A 69 -6.51 3.37 3.04
CA ALA A 69 -7.09 2.16 2.45
C ALA A 69 -8.62 2.17 2.46
N GLY A 70 -9.25 2.82 3.45
CA GLY A 70 -10.71 3.04 3.46
C GLY A 70 -11.18 4.14 2.48
N VAL A 71 -10.29 5.07 2.12
CA VAL A 71 -10.58 6.19 1.21
C VAL A 71 -10.43 5.79 -0.25
N PHE A 72 -9.27 5.25 -0.58
CA PHE A 72 -8.83 4.91 -1.92
C PHE A 72 -9.39 3.56 -2.37
N PRO A 73 -9.40 3.27 -3.69
CA PRO A 73 -9.75 1.94 -4.19
C PRO A 73 -8.88 0.83 -3.59
N SER A 74 -9.45 -0.37 -3.45
CA SER A 74 -8.69 -1.54 -2.98
C SER A 74 -7.47 -1.78 -3.87
N GLY A 75 -6.31 -1.98 -3.25
CA GLY A 75 -5.05 -2.22 -3.94
C GLY A 75 -4.29 -0.97 -4.39
N THR A 76 -4.77 0.24 -4.14
CA THR A 76 -4.08 1.48 -4.56
C THR A 76 -3.38 2.19 -3.40
N VAL A 77 -3.34 1.58 -2.21
CA VAL A 77 -2.57 2.05 -1.07
C VAL A 77 -1.56 0.98 -0.70
N TRP A 78 -0.28 1.33 -0.66
CA TRP A 78 0.77 0.39 -0.34
C TRP A 78 1.79 1.00 0.63
N SER A 79 2.65 0.14 1.17
CA SER A 79 3.77 0.54 2.02
C SER A 79 4.93 -0.44 1.83
N ASP A 80 6.12 0.10 1.62
CA ASP A 80 7.33 -0.71 1.50
C ASP A 80 7.84 -1.15 2.88
N LEU A 81 8.27 -2.41 2.97
CA LEU A 81 9.00 -3.01 4.10
C LEU A 81 10.35 -3.53 3.60
N VAL A 82 11.42 -3.23 4.34
CA VAL A 82 12.79 -3.63 4.02
C VAL A 82 13.15 -4.91 4.77
N ILE A 83 13.29 -5.99 4.02
CA ILE A 83 13.74 -7.30 4.51
C ILE A 83 15.25 -7.24 4.77
N GLY A 84 15.67 -7.76 5.92
CA GLY A 84 17.08 -7.87 6.32
C GLY A 84 17.57 -6.80 7.29
N LEU A 85 16.76 -5.78 7.59
CA LEU A 85 17.10 -4.79 8.63
C LEU A 85 16.53 -5.15 10.00
N GLU A 86 15.48 -5.96 10.04
CA GLU A 86 14.82 -6.44 11.26
C GLU A 86 14.66 -7.97 11.22
N PRO A 87 14.39 -8.63 12.37
CA PRO A 87 14.10 -10.05 12.39
C PRO A 87 12.92 -10.40 11.47
N ALA A 88 13.00 -11.53 10.78
CA ALA A 88 11.96 -11.97 9.84
C ALA A 88 10.57 -12.02 10.48
N GLN A 89 10.48 -12.36 11.77
CA GLN A 89 9.22 -12.37 12.53
C GLN A 89 8.59 -10.97 12.63
N SER A 90 9.41 -9.92 12.78
CA SER A 90 8.92 -8.54 12.78
C SER A 90 8.41 -8.13 11.40
N THR A 91 9.11 -8.53 10.33
CA THR A 91 8.63 -8.27 8.97
C THR A 91 7.32 -9.00 8.67
N LEU A 92 7.19 -10.27 9.09
CA LEU A 92 5.95 -11.03 8.96
C LEU A 92 4.78 -10.37 9.71
N ALA A 93 5.03 -9.88 10.93
CA ALA A 93 4.04 -9.12 11.68
C ALA A 93 3.66 -7.80 10.99
N GLY A 94 4.62 -7.12 10.35
CA GLY A 94 4.37 -5.93 9.55
C GLY A 94 3.53 -6.19 8.30
N ILE A 95 3.82 -7.28 7.58
CA ILE A 95 3.02 -7.74 6.44
C ILE A 95 1.56 -7.93 6.85
N GLU A 96 1.32 -8.67 7.93
CA GLU A 96 -0.03 -8.92 8.42
C GLU A 96 -0.71 -7.64 8.93
N ALA A 97 -0.01 -6.79 9.66
CA ALA A 97 -0.56 -5.53 10.17
C ALA A 97 -1.00 -4.58 9.04
N LEU A 98 -0.26 -4.54 7.92
CA LEU A 98 -0.62 -3.77 6.73
C LEU A 98 -1.81 -4.40 6.00
N ALA A 99 -1.73 -5.71 5.72
CA ALA A 99 -2.78 -6.41 4.98
C ALA A 99 -4.12 -6.40 5.72
N ALA A 100 -4.12 -6.58 7.05
CA ALA A 100 -5.32 -6.48 7.87
C ALA A 100 -5.99 -5.09 7.83
N LYS A 101 -5.22 -4.04 7.48
CA LYS A 101 -5.73 -2.67 7.27
C LYS A 101 -6.15 -2.40 5.81
N GLY A 102 -6.09 -3.40 4.93
CA GLY A 102 -6.39 -3.24 3.50
C GLY A 102 -5.25 -2.58 2.71
N VAL A 103 -4.07 -2.47 3.29
CA VAL A 103 -2.88 -1.87 2.68
C VAL A 103 -2.06 -2.99 2.02
N VAL A 104 -1.52 -2.73 0.83
CA VAL A 104 -0.66 -3.69 0.14
C VAL A 104 0.77 -3.58 0.70
N PRO A 105 1.29 -4.55 1.47
CA PRO A 105 2.71 -4.61 1.76
C PRO A 105 3.49 -4.89 0.48
N VAL A 106 4.61 -4.19 0.31
CA VAL A 106 5.59 -4.42 -0.76
C VAL A 106 6.94 -4.68 -0.10
N ALA A 107 7.65 -5.70 -0.56
CA ALA A 107 8.93 -6.07 0.01
C ALA A 107 10.08 -5.45 -0.80
N SER A 108 11.06 -4.87 -0.11
CA SER A 108 12.37 -4.59 -0.68
C SER A 108 13.42 -5.37 0.11
N ILE A 109 14.52 -5.74 -0.52
CA ILE A 109 15.63 -6.43 0.14
C ILE A 109 16.73 -5.40 0.39
N VAL A 110 17.28 -5.38 1.60
CA VAL A 110 18.41 -4.51 1.93
C VAL A 110 19.53 -4.71 0.92
N ARG A 111 20.05 -3.60 0.37
CA ARG A 111 21.20 -3.58 -0.53
C ARG A 111 22.21 -2.57 0.01
N GLY A 112 23.43 -3.01 0.31
CA GLY A 112 24.46 -2.17 0.90
C GLY A 112 25.61 -3.00 1.48
N GLU A 113 26.32 -2.44 2.47
CA GLU A 113 27.45 -3.09 3.15
C GLU A 113 27.03 -4.25 4.07
N ALA A 114 25.76 -4.31 4.44
CA ALA A 114 25.23 -5.44 5.20
C ALA A 114 25.17 -6.70 4.31
N PRO A 115 25.53 -7.88 4.86
CA PRO A 115 25.37 -9.12 4.12
C PRO A 115 23.90 -9.30 3.73
N LEU A 116 23.69 -9.80 2.51
CA LEU A 116 22.35 -10.17 2.06
C LEU A 116 21.81 -11.27 2.99
N PRO A 117 20.52 -11.21 3.37
CA PRO A 117 19.91 -12.29 4.12
C PRO A 117 19.93 -13.59 3.30
N GLU A 118 20.08 -14.72 3.98
CA GLU A 118 20.09 -16.02 3.33
C GLU A 118 18.73 -16.30 2.66
N PRO A 119 18.70 -16.93 1.47
CA PRO A 119 17.44 -17.22 0.77
C PRO A 119 16.43 -17.98 1.63
N ALA A 120 16.90 -18.87 2.51
CA ALA A 120 16.05 -19.63 3.43
C ALA A 120 15.26 -18.74 4.41
N GLU A 121 15.77 -17.55 4.73
CA GLU A 121 15.09 -16.58 5.61
C GLU A 121 14.11 -15.71 4.83
N ILE A 122 14.42 -15.40 3.56
CA ILE A 122 13.63 -14.50 2.71
C ILE A 122 12.41 -15.20 2.11
N ILE A 123 12.58 -16.44 1.62
CA ILE A 123 11.53 -17.18 0.89
C ILE A 123 10.23 -17.28 1.71
N PRO A 124 10.24 -17.64 3.00
CA PRO A 124 9.02 -17.69 3.81
C PRO A 124 8.33 -16.33 3.93
N VAL A 125 9.10 -15.24 4.05
CA VAL A 125 8.58 -13.87 4.14
C VAL A 125 7.89 -13.47 2.83
N LEU A 126 8.51 -13.74 1.69
CA LEU A 126 7.91 -13.48 0.38
C LEU A 126 6.66 -14.34 0.14
N ALA A 127 6.68 -15.61 0.55
CA ALA A 127 5.50 -16.46 0.46
C ALA A 127 4.33 -15.88 1.29
N GLU A 128 4.62 -15.38 2.49
CA GLU A 128 3.60 -14.78 3.36
C GLU A 128 3.09 -13.43 2.82
N LEU A 129 3.94 -12.65 2.14
CA LEU A 129 3.53 -11.42 1.45
C LEU A 129 2.34 -11.67 0.51
N TYR A 130 2.42 -12.73 -0.31
CA TYR A 130 1.31 -13.12 -1.18
C TYR A 130 0.12 -13.65 -0.37
N ARG A 131 0.37 -14.57 0.57
CA ARG A 131 -0.70 -15.26 1.31
C ARG A 131 -1.55 -14.31 2.13
N SER A 132 -0.93 -13.40 2.88
CA SER A 132 -1.64 -12.43 3.71
C SER A 132 -2.53 -11.51 2.86
N VAL A 133 -2.00 -10.97 1.76
CA VAL A 133 -2.77 -10.08 0.87
C VAL A 133 -3.92 -10.81 0.17
N LYS A 134 -3.72 -12.10 -0.18
CA LYS A 134 -4.79 -12.96 -0.70
C LYS A 134 -5.87 -13.24 0.35
N ARG A 135 -5.45 -13.55 1.58
CA ARG A 135 -6.33 -13.84 2.73
C ARG A 135 -7.27 -12.68 3.03
N HIS A 136 -6.75 -11.45 2.93
CA HIS A 136 -7.51 -10.21 3.14
C HIS A 136 -8.25 -9.71 1.89
N GLY A 137 -8.22 -10.46 0.77
CA GLY A 137 -8.98 -10.14 -0.43
C GLY A 137 -8.60 -8.83 -1.12
N ILE A 138 -7.36 -8.36 -0.95
CA ILE A 138 -6.90 -7.08 -1.49
C ILE A 138 -6.53 -7.24 -2.97
N ASN A 139 -6.87 -6.23 -3.77
CA ASN A 139 -6.53 -6.21 -5.19
C ASN A 139 -5.02 -6.02 -5.43
N MET A 140 -4.33 -7.06 -5.90
CA MET A 140 -2.88 -7.01 -6.12
C MET A 140 -2.47 -6.39 -7.47
N GLY A 141 -3.43 -6.18 -8.38
CA GLY A 141 -3.12 -5.84 -9.78
C GLY A 141 -2.63 -4.41 -9.99
N TRP A 142 -2.97 -3.48 -9.10
CA TRP A 142 -2.59 -2.06 -9.23
C TRP A 142 -1.12 -1.83 -8.89
N VAL A 143 -0.65 -2.40 -7.79
CA VAL A 143 0.68 -2.10 -7.23
C VAL A 143 1.81 -2.62 -8.10
N ARG A 144 1.57 -3.65 -8.93
CA ARG A 144 2.59 -4.23 -9.83
C ARG A 144 3.28 -3.16 -10.69
N ASP A 145 2.51 -2.22 -11.23
CA ASP A 145 3.02 -1.22 -12.17
C ASP A 145 3.35 0.12 -11.46
N LEU A 146 3.17 0.19 -10.14
CA LEU A 146 3.30 1.43 -9.34
C LEU A 146 4.41 1.39 -8.29
N ALA A 147 4.67 0.23 -7.70
CA ALA A 147 5.71 0.07 -6.69
C ALA A 147 7.05 -0.34 -7.31
N LEU A 148 8.14 -0.01 -6.63
CA LEU A 148 9.51 -0.31 -7.07
C LEU A 148 10.11 -1.55 -6.37
N GLY A 149 9.33 -2.22 -5.51
CA GLY A 149 9.73 -3.42 -4.78
C GLY A 149 9.03 -4.69 -5.27
N ILE A 150 9.31 -5.80 -4.60
CA ILE A 150 8.66 -7.10 -4.81
C ILE A 150 7.23 -7.01 -4.31
N THR A 151 6.29 -7.02 -5.23
CA THR A 151 4.86 -6.97 -4.96
C THR A 151 4.32 -8.34 -4.55
N PRO A 152 3.16 -8.43 -3.86
CA PRO A 152 2.54 -9.71 -3.54
C PRO A 152 2.28 -10.57 -4.78
N LEU A 153 1.99 -9.92 -5.90
CA LEU A 153 1.76 -10.62 -7.16
C LEU A 153 3.04 -11.33 -7.62
N GLU A 154 4.21 -10.68 -7.58
CA GLU A 154 5.49 -11.33 -7.88
C GLU A 154 5.85 -12.37 -6.82
N ALA A 155 5.58 -12.08 -5.55
CA ALA A 155 5.90 -12.97 -4.45
C ALA A 155 5.10 -14.29 -4.47
N ARG A 156 4.03 -14.38 -5.27
CA ARG A 156 3.27 -15.62 -5.51
C ARG A 156 4.14 -16.80 -5.94
N HIS A 157 5.26 -16.52 -6.63
CA HIS A 157 6.18 -17.56 -7.10
C HIS A 157 6.83 -18.33 -5.95
N PHE A 158 6.87 -17.75 -4.75
CA PHE A 158 7.38 -18.38 -3.52
C PHE A 158 6.29 -19.05 -2.68
N ALA A 159 5.00 -18.90 -3.05
CA ALA A 159 3.87 -19.36 -2.24
C ALA A 159 3.33 -20.77 -2.61
N GLY A 160 3.93 -21.44 -3.60
CA GLY A 160 3.52 -22.76 -4.10
C GLY A 160 2.82 -22.72 -5.46
N ASP A 161 2.55 -23.89 -6.06
CA ASP A 161 2.03 -23.98 -7.44
C ASP A 161 0.57 -23.51 -7.59
N ASP A 162 -0.27 -23.74 -6.58
CA ASP A 162 -1.66 -23.26 -6.58
C ASP A 162 -1.75 -21.72 -6.66
N ALA A 163 -0.82 -21.03 -6.00
CA ALA A 163 -0.72 -19.58 -6.06
C ALA A 163 -0.38 -19.06 -7.46
N ARG A 164 0.43 -19.83 -8.21
CA ARG A 164 0.82 -19.51 -9.59
C ARG A 164 -0.37 -19.67 -10.55
N LEU A 165 -1.18 -20.71 -10.36
CA LEU A 165 -2.34 -21.03 -11.20
C LEU A 165 -3.54 -20.10 -10.97
N ALA A 166 -3.77 -19.65 -9.73
CA ALA A 166 -4.91 -18.80 -9.37
C ALA A 166 -5.02 -17.50 -10.19
N VAL A 167 -3.87 -16.93 -10.59
CA VAL A 167 -3.82 -15.66 -11.33
C VAL A 167 -4.22 -15.83 -12.80
N THR A 168 -3.87 -16.95 -13.43
CA THR A 168 -4.29 -17.27 -14.80
C THR A 168 -5.82 -17.31 -14.92
N VAL A 169 -6.48 -17.91 -13.93
CA VAL A 169 -7.95 -17.92 -13.82
C VAL A 169 -8.51 -16.53 -13.53
N GLN A 170 -7.82 -15.73 -12.72
CA GLN A 170 -8.24 -14.37 -12.40
C GLN A 170 -8.14 -13.40 -13.61
N HIS A 171 -7.17 -13.59 -14.50
CA HIS A 171 -7.07 -12.83 -15.75
C HIS A 171 -8.18 -13.16 -16.74
N LEU A 172 -8.60 -14.43 -16.81
CA LEU A 172 -9.70 -14.88 -17.66
C LEU A 172 -11.07 -14.37 -17.17
N THR A 173 -11.23 -14.21 -15.85
CA THR A 173 -12.50 -13.79 -15.23
C THR A 173 -12.66 -12.27 -15.12
N ARG A 174 -11.60 -11.49 -15.34
CA ARG A 174 -11.66 -10.01 -15.32
C ARG A 174 -12.11 -9.45 -16.67
N PHE A 175 -13.42 -9.51 -16.94
CA PHE A 175 -14.04 -8.85 -18.08
C PHE A 175 -13.84 -7.32 -18.04
N ARG A 176 -13.68 -6.69 -19.22
CA ARG A 176 -13.52 -5.23 -19.40
C ARG A 176 -14.61 -4.39 -18.71
N LEU A 177 -15.80 -4.96 -18.51
CA LEU A 177 -16.93 -4.35 -17.80
C LEU A 177 -16.65 -4.10 -16.30
N GLY A 178 -15.97 -5.02 -15.61
CA GLY A 178 -15.67 -4.86 -14.18
C GLY A 178 -14.68 -3.72 -13.92
N ALA A 179 -13.73 -3.51 -14.83
CA ALA A 179 -12.80 -2.38 -14.76
C ALA A 179 -13.51 -1.03 -14.98
N LEU A 180 -14.47 -0.95 -15.92
CA LEU A 180 -15.28 0.25 -16.15
C LEU A 180 -16.16 0.57 -14.94
N ALA A 181 -16.83 -0.43 -14.36
CA ALA A 181 -17.65 -0.26 -13.16
C ALA A 181 -16.83 0.24 -11.97
N ALA A 182 -15.65 -0.33 -11.72
CA ALA A 182 -14.76 0.12 -10.65
C ALA A 182 -14.31 1.58 -10.84
N ARG A 183 -13.99 1.99 -12.08
CA ARG A 183 -13.66 3.40 -12.39
C ARG A 183 -14.85 4.34 -12.18
N GLY A 184 -16.05 3.91 -12.58
CA GLY A 184 -17.29 4.65 -12.36
C GLY A 184 -17.56 4.89 -10.87
N LEU A 185 -17.45 3.83 -10.05
CA LEU A 185 -17.63 3.90 -8.61
C LEU A 185 -16.56 4.79 -7.95
N ALA A 186 -15.29 4.67 -8.33
CA ALA A 186 -14.23 5.52 -7.83
C ALA A 186 -14.47 7.00 -8.18
N ARG A 187 -14.92 7.28 -9.41
CA ARG A 187 -15.28 8.64 -9.84
C ARG A 187 -16.45 9.21 -9.02
N PHE A 188 -17.47 8.40 -8.75
CA PHE A 188 -18.62 8.79 -7.94
C PHE A 188 -18.22 9.07 -6.48
N ARG A 189 -17.51 8.13 -5.83
CA ARG A 189 -16.99 8.29 -4.47
C ARG A 189 -16.14 9.55 -4.33
N ARG A 190 -15.28 9.83 -5.31
CA ARG A 190 -14.46 11.04 -5.34
C ARG A 190 -15.32 12.31 -5.43
N ARG A 191 -16.36 12.33 -6.27
CA ARG A 191 -17.27 13.50 -6.37
C ARG A 191 -17.99 13.80 -5.07
N LEU A 192 -18.49 12.77 -4.37
CA LEU A 192 -19.12 12.96 -3.06
C LEU A 192 -18.14 13.55 -2.04
N ARG A 193 -16.90 13.04 -2.02
CA ARG A 193 -15.88 13.50 -1.08
C ARG A 193 -15.41 14.93 -1.36
N VAL A 194 -15.32 15.31 -2.63
CA VAL A 194 -15.02 16.69 -3.04
C VAL A 194 -16.07 17.65 -2.48
N ARG A 195 -17.37 17.32 -2.58
CA ARG A 195 -18.46 18.15 -2.03
C ARG A 195 -18.33 18.34 -0.53
N ASN A 196 -18.12 17.26 0.22
CA ASN A 196 -17.94 17.35 1.67
C ASN A 196 -16.71 18.18 2.04
N VAL A 197 -15.60 18.04 1.29
CA VAL A 197 -14.39 18.83 1.52
C VAL A 197 -14.64 20.31 1.21
N SER A 198 -15.31 20.66 0.10
CA SER A 198 -15.62 22.06 -0.23
C SER A 198 -16.59 22.69 0.76
N GLU A 199 -17.62 21.96 1.20
CA GLU A 199 -18.56 22.45 2.23
C GLU A 199 -17.83 22.70 3.57
N SER A 200 -16.84 21.86 3.89
CA SER A 200 -15.97 22.08 5.05
C SER A 200 -15.03 23.28 4.87
N PHE A 201 -14.68 23.69 3.65
CA PHE A 201 -13.94 24.93 3.40
C PHE A 201 -14.85 26.15 3.64
N ASP A 202 -16.04 26.15 3.04
CA ASP A 202 -17.00 27.26 3.15
C ASP A 202 -17.47 27.47 4.61
N SER A 203 -17.58 26.39 5.39
CA SER A 203 -17.96 26.43 6.81
C SER A 203 -16.82 26.85 7.75
N ALA A 204 -15.57 26.72 7.33
CA ALA A 204 -14.39 27.00 8.17
C ALA A 204 -13.86 28.44 8.05
N GLN A 205 -14.46 29.29 7.19
CA GLN A 205 -14.00 30.66 6.90
C GLN A 205 -12.48 30.77 6.71
N LEU A 206 -11.92 29.92 5.85
CA LEU A 206 -10.58 30.09 5.27
C LEU A 206 -10.69 30.53 3.82
#